data_AF-A0A6S7K9R3-F1
#
_entry.id   AF-A0A6S7K9R3-F1
#
_cell.length_a   1.000
_cell.length_b   1.000
_cell.length_c   1.000
_cell.angle_alpha   90.00
_cell.angle_beta   90.00
_cell.angle_gamma   90.00
#
_symmetry.space_group_name_H-M   'P 1'
#
loop_
_entity.id
_entity.type
_entity.pdbx_description
1 polymer ?
#
loop_
_entity_poly.entity_id
_entity_poly.type
_entity_poly.pdbx_seq_one_letter_code
_entity_poly.pdbx_strand_id
1 'polypeptide(L)'
;LEATIENNHDEKRSLLERCIAAEDNCKKYQKTIEQLNKNIEELNSAMIELGQENQNLQVVQNVRSNRKWEKDNEVMQCNGCSKKFSVSLRKHHCRNCGSIFCAECTAKTATVAGTKKPARVCEPCYKELNVPVRSYSLNSTNSS
;
A
#
# COMPACT_ATOMS: atom_id res chain seq x y z
N LEU A 1 -73.69 -22.04 4.02
CA LEU A 1 -73.43 -20.75 3.35
C LEU A 1 -72.53 -19.87 4.22
N GLU A 2 -72.90 -19.59 5.47
CA GLU A 2 -72.08 -18.80 6.41
C GLU A 2 -70.69 -19.40 6.69
N ALA A 3 -70.58 -20.69 7.02
CA ALA A 3 -69.28 -21.34 7.25
C ALA A 3 -68.34 -21.29 6.03
N THR A 4 -68.89 -21.31 4.81
CA THR A 4 -68.11 -21.18 3.57
C THR A 4 -67.62 -19.74 3.37
N ILE A 5 -68.44 -18.75 3.75
CA ILE A 5 -68.07 -17.33 3.69
C ILE A 5 -66.96 -17.03 4.71
N GLU A 6 -67.07 -17.58 5.92
CA GLU A 6 -66.08 -17.44 6.98
C GLU A 6 -64.73 -18.09 6.59
N ASN A 7 -64.76 -19.32 6.07
CA ASN A 7 -63.56 -19.99 5.56
C ASN A 7 -62.87 -19.19 4.44
N ASN A 8 -63.64 -18.65 3.50
CA ASN A 8 -63.10 -17.80 2.43
C ASN A 8 -62.49 -16.49 2.97
N HIS A 9 -63.06 -15.92 4.06
CA HIS A 9 -62.53 -14.73 4.71
C HIS A 9 -61.20 -14.99 5.41
N ASP A 10 -61.06 -16.13 6.09
CA ASP A 10 -59.83 -16.51 6.76
C ASP A 10 -58.70 -16.87 5.78
N GLU A 11 -59.02 -17.57 4.69
CA GLU A 11 -58.06 -17.83 3.60
C GLU A 11 -57.56 -16.51 2.98
N LYS A 12 -58.45 -15.55 2.73
CA LYS A 12 -58.09 -14.22 2.23
C LYS A 12 -57.17 -13.47 3.21
N ARG A 13 -57.42 -13.56 4.52
CA ARG A 13 -56.58 -12.94 5.56
C ARG A 13 -55.17 -13.54 5.56
N SER A 14 -55.06 -14.86 5.54
CA SER A 14 -53.78 -15.58 5.51
C SER A 14 -52.94 -15.24 4.26
N LEU A 15 -53.57 -15.15 3.09
CA LEU A 15 -52.90 -14.73 1.86
C LEU A 15 -52.39 -13.29 1.95
N LEU A 16 -53.17 -12.38 2.53
CA LEU A 16 -52.76 -10.98 2.71
C LEU A 16 -51.56 -10.86 3.65
N GLU A 17 -51.57 -11.57 4.78
CA GLU A 17 -50.43 -11.60 5.72
C GLU A 17 -49.15 -12.11 5.06
N ARG A 18 -49.25 -13.17 4.25
CA ARG A 18 -48.12 -13.67 3.45
C ARG A 18 -47.62 -12.64 2.43
N CYS A 19 -48.52 -11.93 1.76
CA CYS A 19 -48.14 -10.87 0.81
C CYS A 19 -47.38 -9.75 1.52
N ILE A 20 -47.87 -9.28 2.67
CA ILE A 20 -47.21 -8.25 3.48
C ILE A 20 -45.83 -8.72 3.92
N ALA A 21 -45.72 -9.96 4.43
CA ALA A 21 -44.43 -10.52 4.85
C ALA A 21 -43.44 -10.63 3.68
N ALA A 22 -43.92 -10.99 2.49
CA ALA A 22 -43.10 -11.01 1.28
C ALA A 22 -42.62 -9.62 0.87
N GLU A 23 -43.48 -8.59 0.93
CA GLU A 23 -43.11 -7.20 0.67
C GLU A 23 -42.05 -6.68 1.64
N ASP A 24 -42.17 -7.00 2.93
CA ASP A 24 -41.18 -6.62 3.94
C ASP A 24 -39.84 -7.32 3.71
N ASN A 25 -39.87 -8.59 3.29
CA ASN A 25 -38.65 -9.31 2.90
C ASN A 25 -38.01 -8.68 1.66
N CYS A 26 -38.78 -8.30 0.64
CA CYS A 26 -38.26 -7.58 -0.52
C CYS A 26 -37.56 -6.28 -0.12
N LYS A 27 -38.15 -5.48 0.77
CA LYS A 27 -37.51 -4.25 1.30
C LYS A 27 -36.22 -4.53 2.05
N LYS A 28 -36.17 -5.62 2.84
CA LYS A 28 -34.93 -6.04 3.52
C LYS A 28 -33.85 -6.41 2.51
N TYR A 29 -34.17 -7.22 1.50
CA TYR A 29 -33.21 -7.59 0.45
C TYR A 29 -32.71 -6.39 -0.34
N GLN A 30 -33.58 -5.42 -0.66
CA GLN A 30 -33.18 -4.16 -1.31
C GLN A 30 -32.13 -3.41 -0.49
N LYS A 31 -32.35 -3.24 0.83
CA LYS A 31 -31.37 -2.61 1.72
C LYS A 31 -30.05 -3.36 1.77
N THR A 32 -30.09 -4.70 1.80
CA THR A 32 -28.88 -5.52 1.77
C THR A 32 -28.10 -5.33 0.47
N ILE A 33 -28.79 -5.29 -0.67
CA ILE A 33 -28.17 -5.05 -1.98
C ILE A 33 -27.51 -3.66 -2.02
N GLU A 34 -28.19 -2.62 -1.55
CA GLU A 34 -27.64 -1.27 -1.45
C GLU A 34 -26.37 -1.23 -0.58
N GLN A 35 -26.38 -1.92 0.56
CA GLN A 35 -25.21 -2.01 1.43
C GLN A 35 -24.07 -2.77 0.77
N LEU A 36 -24.35 -3.89 0.11
CA LEU A 36 -23.33 -4.68 -0.59
C LEU A 36 -22.70 -3.89 -1.74
N ASN A 37 -23.49 -3.11 -2.49
CA ASN A 37 -22.97 -2.26 -3.55
C ASN A 37 -22.00 -1.20 -3.02
N LYS A 38 -22.35 -0.54 -1.90
CA LYS A 38 -21.44 0.41 -1.24
C LYS A 38 -20.14 -0.27 -0.79
N ASN A 39 -20.24 -1.45 -0.17
CA ASN A 39 -19.07 -2.20 0.25
C ASN A 39 -18.17 -2.57 -0.95
N ILE A 40 -18.76 -2.95 -2.08
CA ILE A 40 -18.02 -3.25 -3.32
C ILE A 40 -17.28 -2.01 -3.82
N GLU A 41 -17.92 -0.84 -3.82
CA GLU A 41 -17.30 0.42 -4.24
C GLU A 41 -16.11 0.82 -3.34
N GLU A 42 -16.27 0.70 -2.02
CA GLU A 42 -15.21 0.95 -1.05
C GLU A 42 -14.03 -0.02 -1.23
N LEU A 43 -14.31 -1.32 -1.35
CA LEU A 43 -13.29 -2.34 -1.57
C LEU A 43 -12.57 -2.17 -2.90
N ASN A 44 -13.29 -1.81 -3.97
CA ASN A 44 -12.69 -1.54 -5.26
C ASN A 44 -11.74 -0.33 -5.19
N SER A 45 -12.14 0.72 -4.47
CA SER A 45 -11.30 1.91 -4.27
C SER A 45 -10.01 1.56 -3.52
N ALA A 46 -10.13 0.81 -2.42
CA ALA A 46 -8.97 0.33 -1.67
C ALA A 46 -8.06 -0.58 -2.51
N MET A 47 -8.63 -1.46 -3.33
CA MET A 47 -7.87 -2.33 -4.22
C MET A 47 -7.08 -1.54 -5.27
N ILE A 48 -7.65 -0.47 -5.82
CA ILE A 48 -6.97 0.41 -6.77
C ILE A 48 -5.77 1.09 -6.10
N GLU A 49 -5.95 1.67 -4.92
CA GLU A 49 -4.88 2.32 -4.16
C GLU A 49 -3.73 1.34 -3.85
N LEU A 50 -4.06 0.14 -3.38
CA LEU A 50 -3.07 -0.91 -3.13
C LEU A 50 -2.38 -1.36 -4.42
N GLY A 51 -3.10 -1.42 -5.54
CA GLY A 51 -2.53 -1.72 -6.85
C GLY A 51 -1.50 -0.69 -7.28
N GLN A 52 -1.81 0.60 -7.11
CA GLN A 52 -0.91 1.71 -7.41
C GLN A 52 0.33 1.69 -6.52
N GLU A 53 0.16 1.48 -5.21
CA GLU A 53 1.29 1.41 -4.28
C GLU A 53 2.20 0.21 -4.58
N ASN A 54 1.63 -0.95 -4.88
CA ASN A 54 2.40 -2.11 -5.31
C ASN A 54 3.20 -1.84 -6.59
N GLN A 55 2.63 -1.13 -7.56
CA GLN A 55 3.34 -0.72 -8.77
C GLN A 55 4.51 0.23 -8.44
N ASN A 56 4.29 1.21 -7.55
CA ASN A 56 5.34 2.12 -7.09
C ASN A 56 6.49 1.35 -6.41
N LEU A 57 6.16 0.39 -5.55
CA LEU A 57 7.14 -0.47 -4.87
C LEU A 57 7.96 -1.29 -5.87
N GLN A 58 7.33 -1.86 -6.91
CA GLN A 58 8.04 -2.57 -7.97
C GLN A 58 9.02 -1.66 -8.73
N VAL A 59 8.61 -0.44 -9.06
CA VAL A 59 9.49 0.56 -9.70
C VAL A 59 10.68 0.90 -8.80
N VAL A 60 10.43 1.19 -7.53
CA VAL A 60 11.49 1.49 -6.54
C VAL A 60 12.45 0.31 -6.39
N GLN A 61 11.93 -0.92 -6.33
CA GLN A 61 12.74 -2.13 -6.26
C GLN A 61 13.61 -2.32 -7.51
N ASN A 62 13.05 -2.10 -8.71
CA ASN A 62 13.80 -2.17 -9.96
C ASN A 62 14.94 -1.13 -10.01
N VAL A 63 14.67 0.10 -9.57
CA VAL A 63 15.71 1.15 -9.44
C VAL A 63 16.80 0.70 -8.46
N ARG A 64 16.42 0.09 -7.33
CA ARG A 64 17.38 -0.43 -6.35
C ARG A 64 18.26 -1.55 -6.91
N SER A 65 17.68 -2.52 -7.61
CA SER A 65 18.43 -3.63 -8.21
C SER A 65 19.36 -3.19 -9.33
N ASN A 66 19.04 -2.10 -10.02
CA ASN A 66 19.87 -1.52 -11.08
C ASN A 66 20.90 -0.49 -10.61
N ARG A 67 21.05 -0.26 -9.30
CA ARG A 67 22.09 0.63 -8.76
C ARG A 67 23.47 0.12 -9.19
N LYS A 68 24.30 1.01 -9.74
CA LYS A 68 25.66 0.72 -10.20
C LYS A 68 26.64 1.66 -9.53
N TRP A 69 27.88 1.19 -9.38
CA TRP A 69 28.97 2.02 -8.92
C TRP A 69 29.36 3.03 -10.01
N GLU A 70 29.11 4.31 -9.76
CA GLU A 70 29.45 5.37 -10.71
C GLU A 70 30.97 5.53 -10.84
N LYS A 71 31.43 5.80 -12.05
CA LYS A 71 32.85 6.07 -12.30
C LYS A 71 33.15 7.53 -12.02
N ASP A 72 34.29 7.79 -11.38
CA ASP A 72 34.69 9.14 -11.01
C ASP A 72 34.73 10.10 -12.19
N ASN A 73 35.22 9.67 -13.36
CA ASN A 73 35.34 10.54 -14.54
C ASN A 73 33.99 10.91 -15.18
N GLU A 74 32.91 10.17 -14.93
CA GLU A 74 31.58 10.40 -15.50
C GLU A 74 30.77 11.44 -14.70
N VAL A 75 31.16 11.73 -13.45
CA VAL A 75 30.40 12.60 -12.54
C VAL A 75 31.12 13.92 -12.26
N MET A 76 30.53 15.04 -12.69
CA MET A 76 31.15 16.37 -12.56
C MET A 76 30.62 17.18 -11.37
N GLN A 77 29.50 16.78 -10.78
CA GLN A 77 28.81 17.49 -9.71
C GLN A 77 28.31 16.51 -8.65
N CYS A 78 28.21 16.96 -7.40
CA CYS A 78 27.65 16.16 -6.33
C CYS A 78 26.19 15.78 -6.63
N ASN A 79 25.83 14.50 -6.60
CA ASN A 79 24.44 14.04 -6.80
C ASN A 79 23.47 14.49 -5.68
N GLY A 80 23.97 15.07 -4.58
CA GLY A 80 23.15 15.52 -3.46
C GLY A 80 22.91 17.04 -3.43
N CYS A 81 23.90 17.84 -3.81
CA CYS A 81 23.83 19.31 -3.70
C CYS A 81 24.27 20.06 -4.96
N SER A 82 24.58 19.34 -6.04
CA SER A 82 24.98 19.87 -7.35
C SER A 82 26.24 20.76 -7.36
N LYS A 83 26.97 20.88 -6.24
CA LYS A 83 28.28 21.53 -6.21
C LYS A 83 29.24 20.83 -7.18
N LYS A 84 29.89 21.60 -8.07
CA LYS A 84 30.92 21.10 -8.99
C LYS A 84 32.14 20.59 -8.22
N PHE A 85 32.58 19.39 -8.54
CA PHE A 85 33.80 18.85 -7.95
C PHE A 85 35.03 19.62 -8.41
N SER A 86 36.02 19.69 -7.54
CA SER A 86 37.28 20.42 -7.76
C SER A 86 38.40 19.74 -6.97
N VAL A 87 39.62 20.26 -7.05
CA VAL A 87 40.75 19.73 -6.26
C VAL A 87 40.47 19.80 -4.75
N SER A 88 39.76 20.84 -4.28
CA SER A 88 39.39 20.99 -2.88
C SER A 88 38.08 20.28 -2.51
N LEU A 89 37.13 20.13 -3.45
CA LEU A 89 35.89 19.39 -3.24
C LEU A 89 35.98 18.00 -3.88
N ARG A 90 36.38 17.02 -3.06
CA ARG A 90 36.61 15.64 -3.50
C ARG A 90 35.32 14.81 -3.62
N LYS A 91 35.39 13.77 -4.46
CA LYS A 91 34.33 12.79 -4.73
C LYS A 91 34.30 11.71 -3.66
N HIS A 92 33.09 11.27 -3.28
CA HIS A 92 32.84 10.20 -2.31
C HIS A 92 31.64 9.36 -2.74
N HIS A 93 31.82 8.05 -2.86
CA HIS A 93 30.71 7.15 -3.17
C HIS A 93 29.84 6.82 -1.95
N CYS A 94 28.54 6.74 -2.19
CA CYS A 94 27.62 6.08 -1.27
C CYS A 94 27.78 4.55 -1.40
N ARG A 95 28.06 3.84 -0.30
CA ARG A 95 28.24 2.38 -0.34
C ARG A 95 26.94 1.60 -0.56
N ASN A 96 25.79 2.24 -0.44
CA ASN A 96 24.48 1.61 -0.66
C ASN A 96 23.97 1.78 -2.11
N CYS A 97 24.13 2.97 -2.71
CA CYS A 97 23.62 3.23 -4.07
C CYS A 97 24.69 3.36 -5.15
N GLY A 98 25.97 3.45 -4.79
CA GLY A 98 27.06 3.54 -5.75
C GLY A 98 27.27 4.93 -6.37
N SER A 99 26.36 5.88 -6.18
CA SER A 99 26.50 7.24 -6.71
C SER A 99 27.53 8.09 -5.96
N ILE A 100 28.01 9.15 -6.62
CA ILE A 100 29.08 10.04 -6.14
C ILE A 100 28.54 11.35 -5.54
N PHE A 101 29.12 11.75 -4.41
CA PHE A 101 28.71 12.90 -3.59
C PHE A 101 29.93 13.64 -3.02
N CYS A 102 29.71 14.82 -2.43
CA CYS A 102 30.71 15.47 -1.57
C CYS A 102 30.69 14.90 -0.14
N ALA A 103 31.66 15.32 0.67
CA ALA A 103 31.79 14.85 2.06
C ALA A 103 30.57 15.22 2.92
N GLU A 104 30.03 16.43 2.75
CA GLU A 104 28.84 16.94 3.45
C GLU A 104 27.61 16.07 3.17
N CYS A 105 27.35 15.75 1.90
CA CYS A 105 26.20 14.93 1.49
C CYS A 105 26.33 13.45 1.87
N THR A 106 27.50 13.03 2.37
CA THR A 106 27.77 11.66 2.82
C THR A 106 28.36 11.63 4.24
N ALA A 107 27.98 12.59 5.10
CA ALA A 107 28.55 12.73 6.43
C ALA A 107 28.21 11.56 7.39
N LYS A 108 27.21 10.73 7.05
CA LYS A 108 26.70 9.66 7.91
C LYS A 108 27.13 8.26 7.43
N THR A 109 27.08 7.30 8.35
CA THR A 109 27.34 5.88 8.08
C THR A 109 26.15 5.01 8.48
N ALA A 110 25.84 3.98 7.70
CA ALA A 110 24.78 3.02 8.00
C ALA A 110 25.25 1.58 7.73
N THR A 111 24.57 0.59 8.31
CA THR A 111 24.80 -0.82 7.99
C THR A 111 24.31 -1.11 6.58
N VAL A 112 25.22 -1.48 5.68
CA VAL A 112 24.91 -1.82 4.29
C VAL A 112 25.05 -3.32 4.11
N ALA A 113 24.17 -3.94 3.31
CA ALA A 113 24.25 -5.36 2.99
C ALA A 113 25.64 -5.74 2.47
N GLY A 114 26.18 -6.87 2.95
CA GLY A 114 27.53 -7.35 2.57
C GLY A 114 28.70 -6.66 3.28
N THR A 115 28.45 -5.67 4.16
CA THR A 115 29.49 -5.02 4.96
C THR A 115 29.42 -5.44 6.43
N LYS A 116 30.57 -5.71 7.06
CA LYS A 116 30.65 -6.08 8.49
C LYS A 116 30.57 -4.89 9.45
N LYS A 117 30.90 -3.68 8.96
CA LYS A 117 30.93 -2.43 9.74
C LYS A 117 30.11 -1.37 9.00
N PRO A 118 29.52 -0.39 9.71
CA PRO A 118 28.82 0.72 9.08
C PRO A 118 29.67 1.42 8.01
N ALA A 119 29.06 1.72 6.87
CA ALA A 119 29.72 2.29 5.71
C ALA A 119 29.15 3.67 5.38
N ARG A 120 29.98 4.52 4.76
CA ARG A 120 29.58 5.86 4.30
C ARG A 120 28.40 5.76 3.32
N VAL A 121 27.34 6.52 3.58
CA VAL A 121 26.14 6.57 2.73
C VAL A 121 25.70 8.01 2.50
N CYS A 122 25.00 8.26 1.40
CA CYS A 122 24.33 9.54 1.19
C CYS A 122 23.12 9.67 2.11
N GLU A 123 22.65 10.90 2.35
CA GLU A 123 21.51 11.17 3.22
C GLU A 123 20.24 10.38 2.85
N PRO A 124 19.83 10.24 1.57
CA PRO A 124 18.68 9.41 1.20
C PRO A 124 18.84 7.94 1.60
N CYS A 125 20.02 7.34 1.35
CA CYS A 125 20.29 5.96 1.73
C CYS A 125 20.38 5.77 3.25
N TYR A 126 20.89 6.78 3.97
CA TYR A 126 20.92 6.74 5.43
C TYR A 126 19.49 6.66 6.00
N LYS A 127 18.57 7.46 5.47
CA LYS A 127 17.15 7.40 5.86
C LYS A 127 16.53 6.06 5.52
N GLU A 128 16.76 5.57 4.30
CA GLU A 128 16.24 4.28 3.81
C GLU A 128 16.65 3.09 4.71
N LEU A 129 17.93 3.05 5.13
CA LEU A 129 18.46 1.94 5.92
C LEU A 129 18.11 2.00 7.41
N ASN A 130 17.64 3.15 7.90
CA ASN A 130 17.30 3.35 9.31
C ASN A 130 15.78 3.51 9.54
N VAL A 131 14.94 3.12 8.56
CA VAL A 131 13.49 3.04 8.78
C VAL A 131 13.19 1.83 9.68
N PRO A 132 12.50 2.00 10.82
CA PRO A 132 12.08 0.87 11.63
C PRO A 132 11.09 0.01 10.82
N VAL A 133 11.46 -1.24 10.57
CA VAL A 133 10.56 -2.21 9.95
C VAL A 133 9.42 -2.49 10.93
N ARG A 134 8.20 -2.07 10.62
CA ARG A 134 7.01 -2.53 11.34
C ARG A 134 6.80 -4.00 10.99
N SER A 135 7.05 -4.89 11.94
CA SER A 135 6.65 -6.30 11.82
C SER A 135 5.13 -6.37 11.83
N TYR A 136 4.52 -6.61 10.67
CA TYR A 136 3.11 -6.99 10.63
C TYR A 136 3.01 -8.45 11.08
N SER A 137 2.59 -8.66 12.32
CA SER A 137 2.11 -9.96 12.77
C SER A 137 0.81 -10.26 12.04
N LEU A 138 0.83 -11.22 11.12
CA LEU A 138 -0.37 -11.79 10.52
C LEU A 138 -1.15 -12.50 11.62
N ASN A 139 -2.10 -11.80 12.24
CA ASN A 139 -3.09 -12.46 13.08
C ASN A 139 -4.08 -13.15 12.13
N SER A 140 -3.92 -14.46 11.95
CA SER A 140 -4.95 -15.31 11.35
C SER A 140 -6.23 -15.17 12.19
N THR A 141 -7.19 -14.39 11.70
CA THR A 141 -8.55 -14.46 12.21
C THR A 141 -9.14 -15.78 11.75
N ASN A 142 -9.13 -16.77 12.65
CA ASN A 142 -9.99 -17.94 12.53
C ASN A 142 -11.45 -17.46 12.61
N SER A 143 -12.14 -17.45 11.48
CA SER A 143 -13.61 -17.39 11.48
C SER A 143 -14.12 -18.80 11.79
N SER A 144 -14.78 -18.92 12.95
CA SER A 144 -15.64 -20.05 13.31
C SER A 144 -16.94 -20.02 12.53
#